data_AF-A0A0B6VTK6-F1
#
_entry.id   AF-A0A0B6VTK6-F1
#
_cell.length_a   1.000
_cell.length_b   1.000
_cell.length_c   1.000
_cell.angle_alpha   90.00
_cell.angle_beta   90.00
_cell.angle_gamma   90.00
#
_symmetry.space_group_name_H-M   'P 1'
#
loop_
_entity.id
_entity.type
_entity.pdbx_description
1 polymer ?
#
loop_
_entity_poly.entity_id
_entity_poly.type
_entity_poly.pdbx_seq_one_letter_code
_entity_poly.pdbx_strand_id
1 'polypeptide(L)' 'VWNVSFLGHPARAILPYCQALEKFAPHIQQLSMESNGKGVSIEGVPLSFEAGEIDFG' A
#
# COMPACT_ATOMS: atom_id res chain seq x y z
N VAL A 1 -8.31 -2.24 1.39
CA VAL A 1 -9.37 -2.09 2.40
C VAL A 1 -9.76 -3.42 3.05
N TRP A 2 -10.51 -4.34 2.42
CA TRP A 2 -10.95 -5.58 3.10
C TRP A 2 -9.79 -6.41 3.70
N ASN A 3 -8.79 -6.74 2.89
CA ASN A 3 -7.66 -7.56 3.32
C ASN A 3 -6.84 -6.92 4.47
N VAL A 4 -6.53 -5.63 4.38
CA VAL A 4 -5.72 -4.95 5.39
C VAL A 4 -6.52 -4.61 6.65
N SER A 5 -7.70 -4.00 6.50
CA SER A 5 -8.46 -3.44 7.63
C SER A 5 -9.32 -4.46 8.37
N PHE A 6 -9.74 -5.55 7.70
CA PHE A 6 -10.65 -6.54 8.29
C PHE A 6 -10.01 -7.91 8.46
N LEU A 7 -9.18 -8.35 7.50
CA LEU A 7 -8.49 -9.64 7.58
C LEU A 7 -7.07 -9.55 8.18
N GLY A 8 -6.54 -8.34 8.41
CA GLY A 8 -5.22 -8.15 9.00
C GLY A 8 -4.07 -8.62 8.10
N HIS A 9 -4.21 -8.50 6.78
CA HIS A 9 -3.16 -8.78 5.81
C HIS A 9 -2.51 -7.47 5.34
N PRO A 10 -1.37 -7.07 5.93
CA PRO A 10 -0.77 -5.74 5.70
C PRO A 10 0.11 -5.66 4.46
N ALA A 11 0.41 -6.78 3.80
CA ALA A 11 1.32 -6.83 2.66
C ALA A 11 0.60 -7.23 1.37
N ARG A 12 0.98 -6.60 0.25
CA ARG A 12 0.44 -6.84 -1.08
C ARG A 12 1.58 -7.14 -2.05
N ALA A 13 1.49 -8.30 -2.69
CA ALA A 13 2.45 -8.72 -3.73
C ALA A 13 1.98 -8.28 -5.12
N ILE A 14 2.89 -7.71 -5.90
CA ILE A 14 2.67 -7.28 -7.29
C ILE A 14 3.48 -8.19 -8.19
N LEU A 15 2.82 -9.17 -8.83
CA LEU A 15 3.47 -10.24 -9.57
C LEU A 15 3.10 -10.19 -11.06
N PRO A 16 3.66 -9.26 -11.85
CA PRO A 16 3.39 -9.20 -13.28
C PRO A 16 4.09 -10.36 -14.00
N TYR A 17 3.33 -11.18 -14.71
CA TYR A 17 3.85 -12.30 -15.53
C TYR A 17 4.37 -11.79 -16.89
N CYS A 18 5.13 -10.70 -16.88
CA CYS A 18 5.69 -10.06 -18.07
C CYS A 18 7.01 -9.36 -17.71
N GLN A 19 8.12 -9.80 -18.32
CA GLN A 19 9.46 -9.26 -18.04
C GLN A 19 9.54 -7.74 -18.29
N ALA A 20 8.83 -7.23 -19.30
CA ALA A 20 8.83 -5.80 -19.62
C ALA A 20 8.29 -4.92 -18.47
N LEU A 21 7.60 -5.51 -17.49
CA LEU A 21 7.04 -4.81 -16.32
C LEU A 21 7.93 -4.93 -15.07
N GLU A 22 9.20 -5.29 -15.20
CA GLU A 22 10.12 -5.43 -14.05
C GLU A 22 10.25 -4.17 -13.17
N LYS A 23 9.94 -2.97 -13.69
CA LYS A 23 9.95 -1.70 -12.92
C LYS A 23 8.57 -1.24 -12.47
N PHE A 24 7.53 -2.02 -12.73
CA PHE A 24 6.18 -1.69 -12.32
C PHE A 24 6.03 -1.76 -10.79
N ALA A 25 6.51 -2.81 -10.14
CA ALA A 25 6.40 -2.95 -8.69
C ALA A 25 7.13 -1.83 -7.91
N PRO A 26 8.37 -1.43 -8.24
CA PRO A 26 9.01 -0.25 -7.63
C PRO A 26 8.24 1.06 -7.82
N HIS A 27 7.60 1.24 -8.98
CA HIS A 27 6.77 2.43 -9.22
C HIS A 27 5.52 2.42 -8.33
N ILE A 28 4.83 1.27 -8.22
CA ILE A 28 3.66 1.14 -7.36
C ILE A 28 4.01 1.27 -5.88
N GLN A 29 5.17 0.77 -5.45
CA GLN A 29 5.66 0.96 -4.09
C GLN A 29 5.66 2.44 -3.71
N GLN A 30 6.28 3.30 -4.52
CA GLN A 30 6.28 4.72 -4.25
C GLN A 30 4.86 5.30 -4.30
N LEU A 31 4.12 5.03 -5.39
CA LEU A 31 2.78 5.56 -5.59
C LEU A 31 1.85 5.28 -4.40
N SER A 32 1.85 4.05 -3.90
CA SER A 32 0.94 3.58 -2.87
C SER A 32 1.42 3.93 -1.47
N MET A 33 2.67 3.57 -1.12
CA MET A 33 3.18 3.72 0.23
C MET A 33 3.40 5.20 0.60
N GLU A 34 3.86 6.04 -0.34
CA GLU A 34 4.05 7.47 -0.10
C GLU A 34 2.71 8.23 -0.05
N SER A 35 1.73 7.81 -0.84
CA SER A 35 0.40 8.44 -0.84
C SER A 35 -0.40 8.08 0.41
N ASN A 36 -0.46 6.78 0.74
CA ASN A 36 -1.44 6.23 1.68
C ASN A 36 -0.85 5.83 3.05
N GLY A 37 0.48 5.72 3.17
CA GLY A 37 1.16 5.47 4.46
C GLY A 37 1.13 6.69 5.37
N LYS A 38 -0.06 7.08 5.83
CA LYS A 38 -0.32 8.30 6.61
C LYS A 38 -0.89 7.96 7.98
N GLY A 39 -0.62 8.81 8.96
CA GLY A 39 -1.11 8.66 10.34
C GLY A 39 -2.16 9.68 10.75
N VAL A 40 -2.57 10.59 9.85
CA VAL A 40 -3.47 11.71 10.15
C VAL A 40 -4.50 11.83 9.03
N SER A 41 -5.77 12.08 9.39
CA SER A 41 -6.87 12.29 8.44
C SER A 41 -6.83 13.69 7.81
N ILE A 42 -7.70 13.94 6.84
CA ILE A 42 -7.81 15.25 6.19
C ILE A 42 -8.28 16.36 7.13
N GLU A 43 -8.98 16.00 8.20
CA GLU A 43 -9.41 16.90 9.27
C GLU A 43 -8.28 17.21 10.28
N GLY A 44 -7.09 16.64 10.10
CA GLY A 44 -5.95 16.87 10.98
C GLY A 44 -5.96 16.06 12.27
N VAL A 45 -6.86 15.07 12.40
CA VAL A 45 -6.91 14.18 13.57
C VAL A 45 -6.09 12.90 13.34
N PRO A 46 -5.41 12.35 14.37
CA PRO A 46 -4.72 11.07 14.24
C PRO A 46 -5.68 9.94 13.83
N LEU A 47 -5.23 9.07 12.92
CA LEU A 47 -6.00 7.89 12.52
C LEU A 47 -6.08 6.89 13.67
N SER A 48 -7.26 6.27 13.84
CA SER A 48 -7.51 5.22 14.84
C SER A 48 -7.16 3.81 14.35
N PHE A 49 -6.64 3.70 13.12
CA PHE A 49 -6.31 2.45 12.45
C PHE A 49 -5.04 2.61 11.61
N GLU A 50 -4.39 1.49 11.27
CA GLU A 50 -3.23 1.49 10.37
C GLU A 50 -3.67 1.76 8.92
N ALA A 51 -2.99 2.68 8.24
CA ALA A 51 -3.26 3.03 6.86
C ALA A 51 -2.05 2.74 5.95
N GLY A 52 -2.36 2.35 4.72
CA GLY A 52 -1.38 1.86 3.76
C GLY A 52 -1.06 0.38 3.93
N GLU A 53 -0.62 -0.24 2.85
CA GLU A 53 -0.11 -1.60 2.81
C GLU A 53 1.36 -1.60 2.39
N ILE A 54 2.09 -2.66 2.74
CA ILE A 54 3.45 -2.89 2.28
C ILE A 54 3.38 -3.51 0.89
N ASP A 55 3.77 -2.75 -0.12
CA ASP A 55 3.86 -3.22 -1.51
C ASP A 55 5.24 -3.84 -1.79
N PHE A 56 5.27 -5.00 -2.45
CA PHE A 56 6.50 -5.66 -2.88
C PHE A 56 6.28 -6.54 -4.12
N GLY A 57 7.35 -6.87 -4.86
CA GLY A 57 7.28 -7.68 -6.07
C GLY A 57 8.45 -7.45 -7.00
#